data_AF-A0A136A1K1-F1
#
_entry.id   AF-A0A136A1K1-F1
#
_cell.length_a   1.000
_cell.length_b   1.000
_cell.length_c   1.000
_cell.angle_alpha   90.00
_cell.angle_beta   90.00
_cell.angle_gamma   90.00
#
_symmetry.space_group_name_H-M   'P 1'
#
loop_
_entity.id
_entity.type
_entity.pdbx_description
1 polymer ?
#
loop_
_entity_poly.entity_id
_entity_poly.type
_entity_poly.pdbx_seq_one_letter_code
_entity_poly.pdbx_strand_id
1 'polypeptide(L)'
;MLSGKSRAEQVEIIKQLIRQNNYRQNQKIYEQCLDLGLSVNVHSLSRFSEKLELLDRAERAKQMREQQGPIDNKMSYAQVKQRETEITFELGELKIREHKLLEELSALSTMLDIKQFN
;
A
#
# COMPACT_ATOMS: atom_id res chain seq x y z
N MET A 1 30.44 -18.83 -23.21
CA MET A 1 30.16 -17.60 -23.98
C MET A 1 28.69 -17.63 -24.42
N LEU A 2 27.86 -16.65 -24.00
CA LEU A 2 26.41 -16.64 -24.21
C LEU A 2 26.00 -16.07 -25.59
N SER A 3 26.70 -16.50 -26.65
CA SER A 3 26.57 -15.95 -28.02
C SER A 3 25.30 -16.34 -28.79
N GLY A 4 24.28 -16.88 -28.12
CA GLY A 4 23.05 -17.39 -28.77
C GLY A 4 21.74 -17.08 -28.07
N LYS A 5 21.75 -16.23 -27.02
CA LYS A 5 20.53 -15.91 -26.28
C LYS A 5 19.65 -14.97 -27.07
N SER A 6 18.35 -15.27 -27.15
CA SER A 6 17.39 -14.40 -27.81
C SER A 6 17.34 -13.03 -27.11
N ARG A 7 16.98 -11.97 -27.84
CA ARG A 7 16.84 -10.63 -27.26
C ARG A 7 15.91 -10.62 -26.03
N ALA A 8 14.90 -11.48 -26.00
CA ALA A 8 14.00 -11.64 -24.86
C ALA A 8 14.72 -12.20 -23.62
N GLU A 9 15.55 -13.23 -23.80
CA GLU A 9 16.35 -13.80 -22.71
C GLU A 9 17.35 -12.80 -22.13
N GLN A 10 17.99 -12.00 -22.99
CA GLN A 10 18.90 -10.94 -22.55
C GLN A 10 18.17 -9.94 -21.64
N VAL A 11 16.94 -9.54 -22.00
CA VAL A 11 16.12 -8.63 -21.20
C VAL A 11 15.75 -9.26 -19.85
N GLU A 12 15.41 -10.55 -19.80
CA GLU A 12 15.10 -11.23 -18.54
C GLU A 12 16.31 -11.32 -17.61
N ILE A 13 17.50 -11.58 -18.15
CA ILE A 13 18.75 -11.57 -17.38
C ILE A 13 18.99 -10.17 -16.77
N ILE A 14 18.82 -9.12 -17.57
CA ILE A 14 18.99 -7.73 -17.11
C ILE A 14 17.99 -7.42 -15.99
N LYS A 15 16.70 -7.77 -16.15
CA LYS A 15 15.69 -7.60 -15.09
C LYS A 15 16.10 -8.31 -13.80
N GLN A 16 16.62 -9.53 -13.90
CA GLN A 16 17.04 -10.31 -12.74
C GLN A 16 18.23 -9.66 -12.02
N LEU A 17 19.23 -9.18 -12.77
CA LEU A 17 20.37 -8.44 -12.21
C LEU A 17 19.93 -7.15 -11.51
N ILE A 18 18.99 -6.40 -12.11
CA ILE A 18 18.45 -5.17 -11.50
C ILE A 18 17.77 -5.48 -10.16
N ARG A 19 16.94 -6.52 -10.12
CA ARG A 19 16.25 -6.95 -8.89
C ARG A 19 17.21 -7.41 -7.80
N GLN A 20 18.25 -8.17 -8.16
CA GLN A 20 19.30 -8.63 -7.23
C GLN A 20 20.10 -7.46 -6.62
N ASN A 21 20.20 -6.35 -7.34
CA ASN A 21 20.94 -5.16 -6.92
C ASN A 21 20.02 -4.01 -6.45
N ASN A 22 18.78 -4.33 -6.06
CA ASN A 22 17.81 -3.38 -5.48
C ASN A 22 17.56 -2.12 -6.32
N TYR A 23 17.57 -2.22 -7.65
CA TYR A 23 17.24 -1.13 -8.60
C TYR A 23 18.18 0.11 -8.59
N ARG A 24 19.16 0.18 -7.68
CA ARG A 24 19.99 1.40 -7.47
C ARG A 24 21.44 1.28 -7.92
N GLN A 25 22.01 0.07 -7.96
CA GLN A 25 23.43 -0.12 -8.26
C GLN A 25 23.69 -0.21 -9.78
N ASN A 26 23.25 0.79 -10.55
CA ASN A 26 23.29 0.77 -12.02
C ASN A 26 24.71 0.54 -12.59
N GLN A 27 25.75 1.09 -11.95
CA GLN A 27 27.14 0.89 -12.38
C GLN A 27 27.56 -0.58 -12.25
N LYS A 28 27.27 -1.21 -11.11
CA LYS A 28 27.59 -2.62 -10.86
C LYS A 28 26.78 -3.54 -11.78
N ILE A 29 25.50 -3.24 -12.00
CA ILE A 29 24.65 -4.00 -12.93
C ILE A 29 25.20 -3.89 -14.35
N TYR A 30 25.65 -2.70 -14.75
CA TYR A 30 26.26 -2.48 -16.05
C TYR A 30 27.52 -3.32 -16.27
N GLU A 31 28.44 -3.35 -15.29
CA GLU A 31 29.62 -4.20 -15.31
C GLU A 31 29.25 -5.68 -15.43
N GLN A 32 28.28 -6.15 -14.65
CA GLN A 32 27.76 -7.52 -14.74
C GLN A 32 27.14 -7.83 -16.10
N CYS A 33 26.48 -6.87 -16.75
CA CYS A 33 25.98 -7.05 -18.11
C CYS A 33 27.13 -7.23 -19.11
N LEU A 34 28.18 -6.42 -19.02
CA LEU A 34 29.36 -6.53 -19.88
C LEU A 34 30.08 -7.88 -19.69
N ASP A 35 30.25 -8.34 -18.45
CA ASP A 35 30.88 -9.63 -18.13
C ASP A 35 30.11 -10.81 -18.73
N LEU A 36 28.77 -10.68 -18.83
CA LEU A 36 27.89 -11.66 -19.46
C LEU A 36 27.84 -11.55 -21.00
N GLY A 37 28.56 -10.59 -21.58
CA GLY A 37 28.58 -10.31 -23.02
C GLY A 37 27.35 -9.55 -23.51
N LEU A 38 26.62 -8.86 -22.63
CA LEU A 38 25.46 -8.05 -22.99
C LEU A 38 25.88 -6.61 -23.26
N SER A 39 25.64 -6.14 -24.48
CA SER A 39 25.81 -4.74 -24.84
C SER A 39 24.58 -3.94 -24.39
N VAL A 40 24.76 -3.11 -23.37
CA VAL A 40 23.73 -2.22 -22.82
C VAL A 40 24.30 -0.82 -22.67
N ASN A 41 23.46 0.21 -22.66
CA ASN A 41 23.87 1.58 -22.39
C ASN A 41 23.56 1.94 -20.93
N VAL A 42 24.50 2.55 -20.20
CA VAL A 42 24.35 2.92 -18.79
C VAL A 42 23.11 3.80 -18.54
N HIS A 43 22.86 4.79 -19.40
CA HIS A 43 21.69 5.68 -19.27
C HIS A 43 20.38 4.91 -19.50
N SER A 44 20.35 4.06 -20.52
CA SER A 44 19.20 3.20 -20.80
C SER A 44 18.95 2.20 -19.66
N LEU A 45 20.02 1.68 -19.05
CA LEU A 45 19.94 0.79 -17.90
C LEU A 45 19.36 1.50 -16.68
N SER A 46 19.81 2.72 -16.39
CA SER A 46 19.26 3.53 -15.28
C SER A 46 17.75 3.77 -15.46
N ARG A 47 17.33 4.20 -16.65
CA ARG A 47 15.91 4.39 -16.97
C ARG A 47 15.12 3.10 -16.89
N PHE A 48 15.72 1.99 -17.31
CA PHE A 48 15.09 0.69 -17.25
C PHE A 48 14.92 0.22 -15.80
N SER A 49 15.91 0.41 -14.94
CA SER A 49 15.84 0.14 -13.50
C SER A 49 14.72 0.93 -12.82
N GLU A 50 14.64 2.25 -13.07
CA GLU A 50 13.58 3.12 -12.55
C GLU A 50 12.19 2.61 -12.96
N LYS A 51 12.02 2.30 -14.25
CA LYS A 51 10.74 1.83 -14.78
C LYS A 51 10.38 0.45 -14.22
N LEU A 52 11.34 -0.46 -14.09
CA LEU A 52 11.12 -1.79 -13.54
C LEU A 52 10.71 -1.72 -12.07
N GLU A 53 11.33 -0.84 -11.27
CA GLU A 53 10.96 -0.63 -9.87
C GLU A 53 9.50 -0.17 -9.75
N LEU A 54 9.06 0.78 -10.59
CA LEU A 54 7.68 1.26 -10.60
C LEU A 54 6.69 0.15 -10.96
N LEU A 55 7.01 -0.67 -11.96
CA LEU A 55 6.17 -1.81 -12.36
C LEU A 55 6.08 -2.86 -11.25
N ASP A 56 7.21 -3.27 -10.69
CA ASP A 56 7.24 -4.28 -9.62
C ASP A 56 6.58 -3.75 -8.32
N ARG A 57 6.63 -2.43 -8.07
CA ARG A 57 5.87 -1.80 -6.97
C ARG A 57 4.37 -1.78 -7.25
N ALA A 58 3.97 -1.42 -8.46
CA ALA A 58 2.56 -1.40 -8.86
C ALA A 58 1.94 -2.80 -8.82
N GLU A 59 2.68 -3.82 -9.25
CA GLU A 59 2.28 -5.22 -9.20
C GLU A 59 2.10 -5.71 -7.76
N ARG A 60 3.06 -5.43 -6.86
CA ARG A 60 2.91 -5.74 -5.43
C ARG A 60 1.71 -5.03 -4.80
N ALA A 61 1.48 -3.76 -5.15
CA ALA A 61 0.30 -3.02 -4.69
C ALA A 61 -1.01 -3.62 -5.23
N LYS A 62 -1.01 -4.10 -6.47
CA LYS A 62 -2.15 -4.80 -7.07
C LYS A 62 -2.41 -6.13 -6.38
N GLN A 63 -1.38 -6.95 -6.13
CA GLN A 63 -1.50 -8.21 -5.40
C GLN A 63 -2.01 -8.01 -3.97
N MET A 64 -1.58 -6.95 -3.29
CA MET A 64 -2.11 -6.58 -1.97
C MET A 64 -3.59 -6.19 -2.04
N ARG A 65 -4.02 -5.48 -3.09
CA ARG A 65 -5.45 -5.18 -3.32
C ARG A 65 -6.26 -6.44 -3.64
N GLU A 66 -5.70 -7.37 -4.40
CA GLU A 66 -6.36 -8.64 -4.72
C GLU A 66 -6.48 -9.56 -3.50
N GLN A 67 -5.47 -9.58 -2.61
CA GLN A 67 -5.51 -10.30 -1.33
C GLN A 67 -6.42 -9.64 -0.29
N GLN A 68 -6.61 -8.33 -0.35
CA GLN A 68 -7.60 -7.62 0.48
C GLN A 68 -9.05 -7.84 0.01
N GLY A 69 -9.28 -8.69 -1.00
CA GLY A 69 -10.57 -8.88 -1.64
C GLY A 69 -10.97 -7.64 -2.44
N PRO A 70 -11.86 -7.78 -3.42
CA PRO A 70 -12.43 -6.60 -4.04
C PRO A 70 -13.16 -5.83 -2.94
N ILE A 71 -12.76 -4.58 -2.67
CA ILE A 71 -13.76 -3.57 -2.34
C ILE A 71 -14.54 -3.41 -3.65
N ASP A 72 -15.46 -4.36 -3.87
CA ASP A 72 -16.39 -4.33 -4.96
C ASP A 72 -17.31 -3.16 -4.62
N ASN A 73 -17.00 -1.99 -5.17
CA ASN A 73 -17.84 -0.82 -5.09
C ASN A 73 -19.06 -1.00 -6.02
N LYS A 74 -19.77 -2.12 -5.83
CA LYS A 74 -21.02 -2.53 -6.44
C LYS A 74 -21.88 -3.23 -5.38
N MET A 75 -21.97 -2.64 -4.18
CA MET A 75 -23.11 -2.97 -3.32
C MET A 75 -24.39 -2.65 -4.09
N SER A 76 -25.33 -3.60 -4.15
CA SER A 76 -26.67 -3.31 -4.64
C SER A 76 -27.29 -2.19 -3.81
N TYR A 77 -28.16 -1.38 -4.40
CA TYR A 77 -28.88 -0.33 -3.69
C TYR A 77 -29.52 -0.84 -2.38
N ALA A 78 -30.07 -2.06 -2.39
CA ALA A 78 -30.64 -2.70 -1.21
C ALA A 78 -29.60 -2.96 -0.11
N GLN A 79 -28.39 -3.42 -0.46
CA GLN A 79 -27.31 -3.68 0.48
C GLN A 79 -26.74 -2.38 1.05
N VAL A 80 -26.62 -1.33 0.23
CA VAL A 80 -26.23 0.01 0.69
C VAL A 80 -27.25 0.52 1.72
N LYS A 81 -28.54 0.41 1.42
CA LYS A 81 -29.61 0.88 2.33
C LYS A 81 -29.67 0.09 3.63
N GLN A 82 -29.46 -1.22 3.55
CA GLN A 82 -29.34 -2.05 4.75
C GLN A 82 -28.16 -1.60 5.61
N ARG A 83 -26.97 -1.42 5.00
CA ARG A 83 -25.77 -1.01 5.73
C ARG A 83 -25.90 0.40 6.31
N GLU A 84 -26.53 1.31 5.59
CA GLU A 84 -26.87 2.66 6.07
C GLU A 84 -27.77 2.61 7.30
N THR A 85 -28.74 1.69 7.31
CA THR A 85 -29.65 1.48 8.45
C THR A 85 -28.91 0.92 9.67
N GLU A 86 -28.06 -0.09 9.47
CA GLU A 86 -27.22 -0.66 10.52
C GLU A 86 -26.31 0.40 11.16
N ILE A 87 -25.60 1.16 10.34
CA ILE A 87 -24.71 2.24 10.80
C ILE A 87 -25.50 3.30 11.58
N THR A 88 -26.69 3.66 11.11
CA THR A 88 -27.54 4.66 11.79
C THR A 88 -27.96 4.18 13.18
N PHE A 89 -28.29 2.90 13.31
CA PHE A 89 -28.66 2.31 14.59
C PHE A 89 -27.47 2.27 15.55
N GLU A 90 -26.31 1.78 15.09
CA GLU A 90 -25.07 1.76 15.86
C GLU A 90 -24.68 3.17 16.34
N LEU A 91 -24.80 4.17 15.47
CA LEU A 91 -24.53 5.57 15.82
C LEU A 91 -25.50 6.10 16.88
N GLY A 92 -26.77 5.69 16.83
CA GLY A 92 -27.77 6.02 17.85
C GLY A 92 -27.38 5.48 19.23
N GLU A 93 -26.98 4.21 19.31
CA GLU A 93 -26.52 3.61 20.57
C GLU A 93 -25.30 4.32 21.15
N LEU A 94 -24.35 4.68 20.30
CA LEU A 94 -23.15 5.42 20.71
C LEU A 94 -23.51 6.82 21.25
N LYS A 95 -24.42 7.55 20.62
CA LYS A 95 -24.88 8.87 21.10
C LYS A 95 -25.58 8.79 22.46
N ILE A 96 -26.38 7.75 22.69
CA ILE A 96 -27.03 7.55 23.99
C ILE A 96 -25.96 7.29 25.07
N ARG A 97 -24.94 6.49 24.74
CA ARG A 97 -23.84 6.22 25.67
C ARG A 97 -23.00 7.47 25.95
N GLU A 98 -22.71 8.25 24.91
CA GLU A 98 -22.02 9.55 25.02
C GLU A 98 -22.77 10.50 25.96
N HIS A 99 -24.08 10.65 25.79
CA HIS A 99 -24.89 11.52 26.65
C HIS A 99 -24.80 11.12 28.13
N LYS A 100 -24.91 9.81 28.43
CA LYS A 100 -24.81 9.32 29.82
C LYS A 100 -23.46 9.63 30.44
N LEU A 101 -22.37 9.48 29.67
CA LEU A 101 -21.03 9.80 30.14
C LEU A 101 -20.86 11.31 30.39
N LEU A 102 -21.47 12.16 29.55
CA LEU A 102 -21.46 13.61 29.75
C LEU A 102 -22.25 14.03 31.00
N GLU A 103 -23.39 13.39 31.27
CA GLU A 103 -24.16 13.61 32.51
C GLU A 103 -23.36 13.22 33.75
N GLU A 104 -22.70 12.05 33.72
CA GLU A 104 -21.82 11.59 34.80
C GLU A 104 -20.65 12.55 35.01
N LEU A 105 -20.00 12.99 33.93
CA LEU A 105 -18.92 13.97 33.98
C LEU A 105 -19.37 15.30 34.61
N SER A 106 -20.54 15.79 34.24
CA SER A 106 -21.13 17.02 34.78
C SER A 106 -21.42 16.90 36.29
N ALA A 107 -21.97 15.75 36.70
CA ALA A 107 -22.23 15.47 38.12
C ALA A 107 -20.93 15.43 38.94
N LEU A 108 -19.90 14.76 38.41
CA LEU A 108 -18.58 14.69 39.05
C LEU A 108 -17.92 16.07 39.14
N SER A 109 -18.00 16.88 38.09
CA SER A 109 -17.49 18.26 38.09
C SER A 109 -18.16 19.09 39.18
N THR A 110 -19.48 19.03 39.26
CA THR A 110 -20.25 19.77 40.29
C THR A 110 -19.85 19.35 41.71
N MET A 111 -19.65 18.04 41.94
CA MET A 111 -19.18 17.55 43.24
C MET A 111 -17.78 18.04 43.60
N LEU A 112 -16.88 18.13 42.62
CA LEU A 112 -15.54 18.65 42.83
C LEU A 112 -15.57 20.14 43.16
N ASP A 113 -16.39 20.93 42.45
CA ASP A 113 -16.54 22.35 42.73
C ASP A 113 -17.05 22.56 44.17
N ILE A 114 -18.09 21.84 44.60
CA ILE A 114 -18.60 21.91 45.99
C ILE A 114 -17.53 21.54 47.02
N LYS A 115 -16.68 20.55 46.73
CA LYS A 115 -15.57 20.15 47.62
C LYS A 115 -14.40 21.13 47.65
N GLN A 116 -14.24 21.97 46.64
CA GLN A 116 -13.21 23.02 46.64
C GLN A 116 -13.65 24.28 47.41
N PHE A 117 -14.97 24.46 47.62
CA PHE A 117 -15.55 25.57 48.38
C PHE A 117 -15.85 25.23 49.86
N ASN A 118 -15.53 24.02 50.33
CA ASN A 118 -15.52 23.63 51.75
C ASN A 118 -14.09 23.35 52.21
#